data_AF-A0A673B1Q2-F1
#
_entry.id   AF-A0A673B1Q2-F1
#
_cell.length_a   1.000
_cell.length_b   1.000
_cell.length_c   1.000
_cell.angle_alpha   90.00
_cell.angle_beta   90.00
_cell.angle_gamma   90.00
#
_symmetry.space_group_name_H-M   'P 1'
#
loop_
_entity.id
_entity.type
_entity.pdbx_description
1 polymer ?
#
loop_
_entity_poly.entity_id
_entity_poly.type
_entity_poly.pdbx_seq_one_letter_code
_entity_poly.pdbx_strand_id
1 'polypeptide(L)'
;GRFGDFHSFNISLLAIIIPSSTGCCSYKATDFVVPGPGRVEMTYTPKNGEPMKFVVHEFEGTGGVALGMYNTDKSIRDFAHSSFQMALTKAWPLYLSTKNTILKKYDGRFKDIFQEIYEREYRAQFEAKGIWYEHRLIDDMVAQAMKSEGGFIWACKNYDGDVQSDSVAQGYGSLGMMTSVLICPDGRTVESEAAHGTVTRHYRQHQQGKETSTNPIASIFAWTRGLLHRAKLDNNADLRVFSEALEAVCVETIEAGFMTKDLAICIKGLPNVTRADYLNTFEFLDKLAENLKMKLANQPKL
;
A
#
# COMPACT_ATOMS: atom_id res chain seq x y z
N GLY A 1 19.46 -9.66 20.03
CA GLY A 1 19.27 -8.40 20.77
C GLY A 1 19.13 -7.21 19.84
N ARG A 2 18.01 -7.10 19.11
CA ARG A 2 17.61 -5.91 18.33
C ARG A 2 16.10 -5.60 18.49
N PHE A 3 15.58 -5.77 19.70
CA PHE A 3 14.19 -5.43 20.05
C PHE A 3 14.17 -4.66 21.38
N GLY A 4 15.10 -3.71 21.52
CA GLY A 4 15.38 -3.02 22.79
C GLY A 4 14.68 -1.67 22.96
N ASP A 5 14.14 -1.06 21.90
CA ASP A 5 13.48 0.24 21.98
C ASP A 5 12.19 0.25 21.16
N PHE A 6 11.05 0.04 21.82
CA PHE A 6 9.73 0.26 21.20
C PHE A 6 9.53 1.73 20.78
N HIS A 7 10.25 2.69 21.38
CA HIS A 7 10.31 4.08 20.92
C HIS A 7 10.88 4.25 19.51
N SER A 8 11.54 3.23 18.97
CA SER A 8 12.10 3.21 17.62
C SER A 8 11.29 2.38 16.61
N PHE A 9 10.05 1.99 16.95
CA PHE A 9 8.98 1.98 15.93
C PHE A 9 8.64 3.44 15.56
N ASN A 10 9.66 4.20 15.14
CA ASN A 10 9.44 5.17 14.10
C ASN A 10 8.90 4.34 12.95
N ILE A 11 7.58 4.40 12.81
CA ILE A 11 6.85 3.98 11.66
C ILE A 11 7.38 4.88 10.53
N SER A 12 8.59 4.60 10.05
CA SER A 12 9.27 5.24 8.93
C SER A 12 8.61 4.70 7.66
N LEU A 13 7.29 4.91 7.59
CA LEU A 13 6.39 4.30 6.63
C LEU A 13 6.93 4.56 5.26
N LEU A 14 7.31 3.49 4.60
CA LEU A 14 7.20 3.47 3.17
C LEU A 14 5.72 3.72 2.83
N ALA A 15 5.39 4.90 2.31
CA ALA A 15 4.08 5.09 1.71
C ALA A 15 4.15 4.55 0.28
N ILE A 16 3.55 3.38 0.06
CA ILE A 16 3.35 2.87 -1.28
C ILE A 16 2.11 3.55 -1.85
N ILE A 17 2.32 4.34 -2.90
CA ILE A 17 1.21 4.96 -3.61
C ILE A 17 0.98 4.13 -4.85
N ILE A 18 -0.25 3.65 -4.97
CA ILE A 18 -0.73 2.87 -6.11
C ILE A 18 -1.66 3.79 -6.92
N PRO A 19 -1.62 3.75 -8.25
CA PRO A 19 -2.53 4.53 -9.08
C PRO A 19 -4.00 4.21 -8.75
N SER A 20 -4.75 5.21 -8.27
CA SER A 20 -6.14 5.07 -7.85
C SER A 20 -7.16 5.16 -8.99
N SER A 21 -8.20 4.33 -8.88
CA SER A 21 -9.43 4.29 -9.70
C SER A 21 -9.24 4.54 -11.21
N THR A 22 -8.48 3.67 -11.88
CA THR A 22 -8.60 3.29 -13.32
C THR A 22 -7.45 2.38 -13.75
N GLY A 23 -6.32 2.40 -13.01
CA GLY A 23 -5.40 1.29 -12.72
C GLY A 23 -5.09 0.26 -13.82
N CYS A 24 -4.89 0.70 -15.05
CA CYS A 24 -4.59 -0.21 -16.16
C CYS A 24 -3.16 -0.76 -16.04
N CYS A 25 -3.07 -2.08 -16.06
CA CYS A 25 -1.91 -2.98 -16.02
C CYS A 25 -2.54 -4.39 -16.06
N SER A 26 -1.92 -5.42 -15.47
CA SER A 26 -2.50 -6.76 -15.30
C SER A 26 -3.94 -6.76 -14.76
N TYR A 27 -4.31 -5.84 -13.87
CA TYR A 27 -5.64 -5.76 -13.22
C TYR A 27 -6.79 -5.36 -14.16
N LYS A 28 -6.49 -4.91 -15.38
CA LYS A 28 -7.48 -4.67 -16.46
C LYS A 28 -6.99 -5.22 -17.79
N ALA A 29 -6.19 -6.28 -17.72
CA ALA A 29 -5.69 -6.95 -18.89
C ALA A 29 -6.76 -7.88 -19.49
N THR A 30 -6.54 -8.27 -20.73
CA THR A 30 -7.25 -9.38 -21.36
C THR A 30 -6.25 -10.48 -21.63
N ASP A 31 -6.51 -11.66 -21.09
CA ASP A 31 -5.69 -12.86 -21.22
C ASP A 31 -6.51 -14.03 -21.77
N PHE A 32 -5.81 -14.97 -22.40
CA PHE A 32 -6.42 -16.20 -22.90
C PHE A 32 -5.38 -17.31 -23.06
N VAL A 33 -5.86 -18.55 -23.04
CA VAL A 33 -5.08 -19.74 -23.37
C VAL A 33 -5.05 -19.90 -24.89
N VAL A 34 -3.86 -20.00 -25.46
CA VAL A 34 -3.64 -20.34 -26.86
C VAL A 34 -3.70 -21.87 -26.99
N PRO A 35 -4.66 -22.45 -27.72
CA PRO A 35 -4.94 -23.89 -27.67
C PRO A 35 -3.96 -24.76 -28.48
N GLY A 36 -3.10 -24.17 -29.32
CA GLY A 36 -2.22 -24.89 -30.24
C GLY A 36 -1.43 -23.93 -31.13
N PRO A 37 -0.83 -24.44 -32.24
CA PRO A 37 -0.03 -23.62 -33.13
C PRO A 37 -0.85 -22.47 -33.76
N GLY A 38 -0.28 -21.27 -33.82
CA GLY A 38 -0.96 -20.11 -34.38
C GLY A 38 -0.29 -18.79 -34.04
N ARG A 39 -0.73 -17.71 -34.71
CA ARG A 39 -0.14 -16.38 -34.57
C ARG A 39 -0.95 -15.48 -33.65
N VAL A 40 -0.29 -14.81 -32.72
CA VAL A 40 -0.89 -13.75 -31.89
C VAL A 40 -0.33 -12.39 -32.31
N GLU A 41 -1.23 -11.46 -32.61
CA GLU A 41 -0.90 -10.12 -33.04
C GLU A 41 -1.64 -9.08 -32.18
N MET A 42 -1.03 -7.91 -32.02
CA MET A 42 -1.61 -6.75 -31.38
C MET A 42 -1.87 -5.68 -32.45
N THR A 43 -3.10 -5.18 -32.53
CA THR A 43 -3.49 -4.16 -33.51
C THR A 43 -4.04 -2.93 -32.79
N TYR A 44 -3.56 -1.75 -33.17
CA TYR A 44 -4.12 -0.47 -32.76
C TYR A 44 -4.71 0.24 -33.98
N THR A 45 -6.01 0.48 -33.97
CA THR A 45 -6.71 1.20 -35.03
C THR A 45 -7.00 2.63 -34.58
N PRO A 46 -6.28 3.64 -35.10
CA PRO A 46 -6.57 5.03 -34.77
C PRO A 46 -7.92 5.46 -35.35
N LYS A 47 -8.58 6.46 -34.75
CA LYS A 47 -9.80 7.04 -35.32
C LYS A 47 -9.56 7.68 -36.69
N ASN A 48 -8.38 8.29 -36.85
CA ASN A 48 -7.93 8.94 -38.07
C ASN A 48 -6.52 8.44 -38.38
N GLY A 49 -6.36 7.62 -39.42
CA GLY A 49 -5.06 7.09 -39.85
C GLY A 49 -5.06 5.58 -40.06
N GLU A 50 -3.90 5.05 -40.44
CA GLU A 50 -3.74 3.62 -40.71
C GLU A 50 -3.56 2.79 -39.43
N PRO A 51 -4.13 1.57 -39.35
CA PRO A 51 -3.90 0.66 -38.25
C PRO A 51 -2.42 0.29 -38.09
N MET A 52 -1.95 0.25 -36.85
CA MET A 52 -0.66 -0.30 -36.48
C MET A 52 -0.82 -1.76 -36.09
N LYS A 53 0.03 -2.64 -36.62
CA LYS A 53 -0.01 -4.08 -36.34
C LYS A 53 1.36 -4.57 -35.87
N PHE A 54 1.37 -5.33 -34.78
CA PHE A 54 2.57 -5.89 -34.18
C PHE A 54 2.38 -7.39 -33.98
N VAL A 55 3.34 -8.18 -34.43
CA VAL A 55 3.36 -9.61 -34.08
C VAL A 55 3.86 -9.73 -32.66
N VAL A 56 3.07 -10.36 -31.80
CA VAL A 56 3.46 -10.66 -30.42
C VAL A 56 4.30 -11.94 -30.42
N HIS A 57 3.75 -13.02 -31.01
CA HIS A 57 4.43 -14.30 -31.10
C HIS A 57 3.78 -15.21 -32.16
N GLU A 58 4.57 -16.13 -32.70
CA GLU A 58 4.13 -17.28 -33.51
C GLU A 58 4.24 -18.51 -32.61
N PHE A 59 3.10 -19.01 -32.11
CA PHE A 59 3.07 -20.18 -31.24
C PHE A 59 3.25 -21.46 -32.06
N GLU A 60 4.15 -22.33 -31.59
CA GLU A 60 4.39 -23.66 -32.11
C GLU A 60 4.06 -24.73 -31.05
N GLY A 61 3.87 -25.98 -31.47
CA GLY A 61 3.65 -27.09 -30.54
C GLY A 61 2.29 -27.07 -29.83
N THR A 62 2.28 -27.24 -28.50
CA THR A 62 1.05 -27.50 -27.71
C THR A 62 0.27 -26.25 -27.28
N GLY A 63 0.60 -25.07 -27.81
CA GLY A 63 -0.06 -23.81 -27.45
C GLY A 63 0.68 -23.02 -26.37
N GLY A 64 -0.04 -22.20 -25.60
CA GLY A 64 0.56 -21.30 -24.61
C GLY A 64 -0.45 -20.34 -23.98
N VAL A 65 0.01 -19.17 -23.55
CA VAL A 65 -0.83 -18.11 -22.99
C VAL A 65 -0.43 -16.76 -23.58
N ALA A 66 -1.39 -15.86 -23.72
CA ALA A 66 -1.16 -14.50 -24.21
C ALA A 66 -1.94 -13.49 -23.36
N LEU A 67 -1.42 -12.27 -23.29
CA LEU A 67 -1.89 -11.20 -22.42
C LEU A 67 -1.72 -9.86 -23.13
N GLY A 68 -2.75 -9.02 -23.10
CA GLY A 68 -2.69 -7.61 -23.51
C GLY A 68 -3.05 -6.69 -22.35
N MET A 69 -2.22 -5.67 -22.09
CA MET A 69 -2.48 -4.65 -21.07
C MET A 69 -2.19 -3.25 -21.63
N TYR A 70 -2.79 -2.23 -21.02
CA TYR A 70 -2.62 -0.83 -21.42
C TYR A 70 -2.46 0.06 -20.19
N ASN A 71 -2.17 1.34 -20.40
CA ASN A 71 -2.43 2.43 -19.45
C ASN A 71 -2.67 3.72 -20.23
N THR A 72 -3.12 4.78 -19.55
CA THR A 72 -3.42 6.07 -20.15
C THR A 72 -2.55 7.15 -19.54
N ASP A 73 -2.06 8.08 -20.37
CA ASP A 73 -1.28 9.22 -19.89
C ASP A 73 -2.01 9.99 -18.79
N LYS A 74 -3.34 10.15 -18.89
CA LYS A 74 -4.14 10.81 -17.85
C LYS A 74 -3.98 10.13 -16.49
N SER A 75 -4.15 8.81 -16.43
CA SER A 75 -4.03 8.06 -15.17
C SER A 75 -2.61 8.13 -14.60
N ILE A 76 -1.58 8.09 -15.46
CA ILE A 76 -0.18 8.22 -15.03
C ILE A 76 0.10 9.63 -14.49
N ARG A 77 -0.44 10.68 -15.12
CA ARG A 77 -0.29 12.07 -14.64
C ARG A 77 -0.98 12.29 -13.31
N ASP A 78 -2.22 11.83 -13.17
CA ASP A 78 -2.98 11.89 -11.91
C ASP A 78 -2.21 11.18 -10.78
N PHE A 79 -1.65 10.00 -11.07
CA PHE A 79 -0.82 9.25 -10.14
C PHE A 79 0.47 10.00 -9.74
N ALA A 80 1.14 10.65 -10.71
CA ALA A 80 2.32 11.46 -10.44
C ALA A 80 2.01 12.63 -9.50
N HIS A 81 0.94 13.39 -9.78
CA HIS A 81 0.52 14.52 -8.93
C HIS A 81 0.22 14.07 -7.50
N SER A 82 -0.56 13.00 -7.32
CA SER A 82 -0.84 12.44 -5.98
C SER A 82 0.44 12.03 -5.26
N SER A 83 1.41 11.45 -5.98
CA SER A 83 2.68 11.02 -5.41
C SER A 83 3.54 12.19 -4.93
N PHE A 84 3.68 13.23 -5.74
CA PHE A 84 4.43 14.43 -5.37
C PHE A 84 3.76 15.20 -4.22
N GLN A 85 2.43 15.33 -4.22
CA GLN A 85 1.69 16.00 -3.15
C GLN A 85 1.83 15.26 -1.81
N MET A 86 1.80 13.92 -1.82
CA MET A 86 2.04 13.13 -0.62
C MET A 86 3.45 13.35 -0.07
N ALA A 87 4.47 13.28 -0.93
CA ALA A 87 5.85 13.54 -0.56
C ALA A 87 6.06 14.93 0.06
N LEU A 88 5.44 15.97 -0.51
CA LEU A 88 5.47 17.32 0.06
C LEU A 88 4.78 17.41 1.43
N THR A 89 3.64 16.74 1.58
CA THR A 89 2.87 16.71 2.82
C THR A 89 3.65 16.02 3.94
N LYS A 90 4.31 14.91 3.62
CA LYS A 90 5.16 14.15 4.56
C LYS A 90 6.55 14.74 4.75
N ALA A 91 6.96 15.65 3.86
CA ALA A 91 8.34 16.14 3.76
C ALA A 91 9.35 14.99 3.61
N TRP A 92 9.04 14.03 2.74
CA TRP A 92 9.88 12.86 2.45
C TRP A 92 10.28 12.82 0.97
N PRO A 93 11.46 12.27 0.63
CA PRO A 93 11.85 12.06 -0.76
C PRO A 93 10.92 11.05 -1.46
N LEU A 94 10.82 11.14 -2.78
CA LEU A 94 9.96 10.30 -3.61
C LEU A 94 10.77 9.46 -4.59
N TYR A 95 10.47 8.17 -4.66
CA TYR A 95 11.02 7.25 -5.64
C TYR A 95 9.92 6.68 -6.53
N LEU A 96 10.12 6.73 -7.86
CA LEU A 96 9.32 5.95 -8.83
C LEU A 96 10.13 4.74 -9.26
N SER A 97 9.55 3.54 -9.15
CA SER A 97 10.18 2.32 -9.67
C SER A 97 9.53 1.83 -10.96
N THR A 98 10.35 1.48 -11.96
CA THR A 98 9.87 0.80 -13.18
C THR A 98 10.88 -0.24 -13.70
N LYS A 99 10.54 -0.96 -14.78
CA LYS A 99 11.47 -1.81 -15.54
C LYS A 99 11.67 -1.27 -16.96
N ASN A 100 11.93 0.04 -17.10
CA ASN A 100 12.06 0.70 -18.40
C ASN A 100 13.26 0.25 -19.26
N THR A 101 14.24 -0.48 -18.70
CA THR A 101 15.29 -1.13 -19.50
C THR A 101 14.74 -2.26 -20.38
N ILE A 102 13.68 -2.93 -19.93
CA ILE A 102 12.98 -4.00 -20.63
C ILE A 102 11.77 -3.45 -21.37
N LEU A 103 10.85 -2.80 -20.65
CA LEU A 103 9.64 -2.19 -21.20
C LEU A 103 9.89 -0.75 -21.64
N LYS A 104 10.80 -0.56 -22.61
CA LYS A 104 11.31 0.76 -23.02
C LYS A 104 10.23 1.80 -23.33
N LYS A 105 9.16 1.40 -24.02
CA LYS A 105 8.04 2.29 -24.36
C LYS A 105 7.03 2.43 -23.22
N TYR A 106 6.57 1.30 -22.68
CA TYR A 106 5.50 1.28 -21.68
C TYR A 106 5.96 1.90 -20.34
N ASP A 107 7.05 1.41 -19.78
CA ASP A 107 7.60 1.91 -18.52
C ASP A 107 8.41 3.20 -18.70
N GLY A 108 8.94 3.43 -19.89
CA GLY A 108 9.52 4.72 -20.27
C GLY A 108 8.48 5.84 -20.15
N ARG A 109 7.22 5.60 -20.56
CA ARG A 109 6.17 6.60 -20.47
C ARG A 109 5.88 7.05 -19.03
N PHE A 110 5.92 6.14 -18.06
CA PHE A 110 5.81 6.48 -16.63
C PHE A 110 6.95 7.39 -16.19
N LYS A 111 8.18 6.98 -16.50
CA LYS A 111 9.39 7.75 -16.17
C LYS A 111 9.33 9.16 -16.74
N ASP A 112 9.02 9.27 -18.03
CA ASP A 112 9.01 10.56 -18.74
C ASP A 112 7.92 11.48 -18.18
N ILE A 113 6.70 10.97 -17.95
CA ILE A 113 5.60 11.76 -17.39
C ILE A 113 5.93 12.27 -15.98
N PHE A 114 6.48 11.43 -15.11
CA PHE A 114 6.88 11.86 -13.76
C PHE A 114 7.98 12.92 -13.81
N GLN A 115 8.98 12.74 -14.69
CA GLN A 115 10.06 13.71 -14.85
C GLN A 115 9.54 15.06 -15.37
N GLU A 116 8.71 15.05 -16.41
CA GLU A 116 8.06 16.25 -16.97
C GLU A 116 7.32 17.04 -15.88
N ILE A 117 6.51 16.34 -15.07
CA ILE A 117 5.73 16.96 -14.00
C ILE A 117 6.63 17.49 -12.88
N TYR A 118 7.62 16.71 -12.46
CA TYR A 118 8.56 17.11 -11.41
C TYR A 118 9.27 18.41 -11.77
N GLU A 119 9.89 18.46 -12.95
CA GLU A 119 10.66 19.62 -13.41
C GLU A 119 9.80 20.87 -13.54
N ARG A 120 8.57 20.71 -14.07
CA ARG A 120 7.68 21.85 -14.35
C ARG A 120 7.02 22.40 -13.09
N GLU A 121 6.62 21.55 -12.14
CA GLU A 121 5.66 21.94 -11.10
C GLU A 121 6.15 21.73 -9.67
N TYR A 122 7.01 20.73 -9.42
CA TYR A 122 7.29 20.29 -8.05
C TYR A 122 8.74 20.51 -7.60
N ARG A 123 9.69 20.63 -8.53
CA ARG A 123 11.13 20.74 -8.21
C ARG A 123 11.42 21.85 -7.20
N ALA A 124 10.95 23.07 -7.44
CA ALA A 124 11.18 24.20 -6.53
C ALA A 124 10.58 23.95 -5.12
N GLN A 125 9.43 23.28 -5.03
CA GLN A 125 8.78 22.96 -3.76
C GLN A 125 9.53 21.87 -2.99
N PHE A 126 10.08 20.89 -3.71
CA PHE A 126 10.91 19.81 -3.16
C PHE A 126 12.24 20.36 -2.64
N GLU A 127 12.93 21.18 -3.43
CA GLU A 127 14.18 21.84 -3.05
C GLU A 127 13.98 22.74 -1.82
N ALA A 128 12.87 23.48 -1.73
CA ALA A 128 12.54 24.29 -0.55
C ALA A 128 12.32 23.48 0.74
N LYS A 129 11.97 22.19 0.63
CA LYS A 129 11.83 21.26 1.76
C LYS A 129 13.07 20.37 1.98
N GLY A 130 14.11 20.51 1.16
CA GLY A 130 15.30 19.66 1.24
C GLY A 130 15.06 18.20 0.86
N ILE A 131 14.02 17.92 0.06
CA ILE A 131 13.68 16.57 -0.44
C ILE A 131 13.87 16.49 -1.95
N TRP A 132 13.90 15.28 -2.50
CA TRP A 132 14.13 15.05 -3.93
C TRP A 132 13.18 14.00 -4.52
N TYR A 133 13.12 13.96 -5.85
CA TYR A 133 12.50 12.90 -6.63
C TYR A 133 13.56 12.14 -7.42
N GLU A 134 13.45 10.81 -7.47
CA GLU A 134 14.34 9.97 -8.26
C GLU A 134 13.58 8.80 -8.92
N HIS A 135 13.87 8.53 -10.18
CA HIS A 135 13.45 7.30 -10.85
C HIS A 135 14.49 6.20 -10.63
N ARG A 136 14.05 5.00 -10.27
CA ARG A 136 14.90 3.81 -10.15
C ARG A 136 14.34 2.62 -10.90
N LEU A 137 15.23 1.69 -11.24
CA LEU A 137 14.80 0.37 -11.68
C LEU A 137 14.24 -0.41 -10.48
N ILE A 138 13.17 -1.17 -10.69
CA ILE A 138 12.47 -1.89 -9.62
C ILE A 138 13.38 -2.83 -8.83
N ASP A 139 14.34 -3.48 -9.48
CA ASP A 139 15.33 -4.36 -8.87
C ASP A 139 16.35 -3.61 -8.00
N ASP A 140 16.76 -2.40 -8.38
CA ASP A 140 17.58 -1.55 -7.51
C ASP A 140 16.75 -0.98 -6.36
N MET A 141 15.51 -0.57 -6.64
CA MET A 141 14.62 0.03 -5.65
C MET A 141 14.28 -0.93 -4.51
N VAL A 142 13.98 -2.21 -4.81
CA VAL A 142 13.75 -3.22 -3.76
C VAL A 142 15.02 -3.42 -2.90
N ALA A 143 16.21 -3.40 -3.53
CA ALA A 143 17.47 -3.55 -2.82
C ALA A 143 17.78 -2.34 -1.93
N GLN A 144 17.50 -1.13 -2.42
CA GLN A 144 17.60 0.10 -1.63
C GLN A 144 16.62 0.07 -0.46
N ALA A 145 15.36 -0.29 -0.69
CA ALA A 145 14.35 -0.36 0.35
C ALA A 145 14.74 -1.33 1.47
N MET A 146 15.28 -2.51 1.14
CA MET A 146 15.76 -3.48 2.13
C MET A 146 16.98 -2.99 2.94
N LYS A 147 17.80 -2.09 2.39
CA LYS A 147 19.00 -1.54 3.05
C LYS A 147 18.75 -0.22 3.77
N SER A 148 17.62 0.43 3.48
CA SER A 148 17.28 1.76 3.97
C SER A 148 16.71 1.71 5.39
N GLU A 149 16.79 2.83 6.09
CA GLU A 149 16.11 3.07 7.37
C GLU A 149 14.63 3.51 7.18
N GLY A 150 14.15 3.55 5.93
CA GLY A 150 12.80 4.00 5.58
C GLY A 150 12.73 5.51 5.35
N GLY A 151 11.54 6.10 5.55
CA GLY A 151 11.36 7.57 5.49
C GLY A 151 11.31 8.15 4.07
N PHE A 152 10.73 7.41 3.13
CA PHE A 152 10.54 7.85 1.75
C PHE A 152 9.18 7.40 1.21
N ILE A 153 8.68 8.10 0.20
CA ILE A 153 7.52 7.69 -0.58
C ILE A 153 7.99 6.81 -1.74
N TRP A 154 7.33 5.69 -1.99
CA TRP A 154 7.61 4.82 -3.12
C TRP A 154 6.37 4.71 -4.00
N ALA A 155 6.42 5.41 -5.13
CA ALA A 155 5.44 5.30 -6.19
C ALA A 155 5.68 3.99 -6.97
N CYS A 156 4.76 3.05 -6.80
CA CYS A 156 4.80 1.76 -7.48
C CYS A 156 3.79 1.71 -8.62
N LYS A 157 4.13 1.03 -9.71
CA LYS A 157 3.13 0.58 -10.67
C LYS A 157 2.18 -0.40 -9.98
N ASN A 158 0.98 -0.57 -10.54
CA ASN A 158 -0.11 -1.33 -9.91
C ASN A 158 0.34 -2.69 -9.32
N TYR A 159 0.96 -3.55 -10.14
CA TYR A 159 1.41 -4.88 -9.70
C TYR A 159 2.57 -4.83 -8.70
N ASP A 160 3.54 -3.93 -8.91
CA ASP A 160 4.65 -3.77 -7.98
C ASP A 160 4.14 -3.28 -6.62
N GLY A 161 3.12 -2.42 -6.62
CA GLY A 161 2.50 -1.88 -5.40
C GLY A 161 1.89 -2.98 -4.55
N ASP A 162 1.08 -3.84 -5.16
CA ASP A 162 0.41 -4.98 -4.52
C ASP A 162 1.41 -5.95 -3.87
N VAL A 163 2.44 -6.36 -4.62
CA VAL A 163 3.44 -7.32 -4.12
C VAL A 163 4.35 -6.69 -3.04
N GLN A 164 4.77 -5.43 -3.24
CA GLN A 164 5.70 -4.80 -2.32
C GLN A 164 5.02 -4.31 -1.04
N SER A 165 3.72 -3.96 -1.07
CA SER A 165 2.98 -3.62 0.17
C SER A 165 2.94 -4.80 1.13
N ASP A 166 2.67 -6.00 0.63
CA ASP A 166 2.66 -7.20 1.47
C ASP A 166 4.04 -7.50 2.06
N SER A 167 5.08 -7.38 1.23
CA SER A 167 6.47 -7.61 1.65
C SER A 167 6.90 -6.62 2.74
N VAL A 168 6.55 -5.35 2.58
CA VAL A 168 6.86 -4.28 3.53
C VAL A 168 6.05 -4.46 4.81
N ALA A 169 4.76 -4.73 4.73
CA ALA A 169 3.91 -4.97 5.89
C ALA A 169 4.46 -6.12 6.76
N GLN A 170 4.85 -7.22 6.11
CA GLN A 170 5.45 -8.36 6.80
C GLN A 170 6.82 -8.03 7.39
N GLY A 171 7.63 -7.22 6.71
CA GLY A 171 8.93 -6.73 7.20
C GLY A 171 8.83 -5.83 8.44
N TYR A 172 7.76 -5.06 8.56
CA TYR A 172 7.44 -4.22 9.74
C TYR A 172 6.67 -4.98 10.84
N GLY A 173 6.53 -6.30 10.71
CA GLY A 173 5.98 -7.19 11.74
C GLY A 173 4.86 -8.05 11.20
N SER A 174 3.76 -7.43 10.77
CA SER A 174 2.56 -8.15 10.33
C SER A 174 1.76 -7.35 9.33
N LEU A 175 1.14 -8.05 8.38
CA LEU A 175 0.11 -7.51 7.49
C LEU A 175 -1.01 -6.78 8.24
N GLY A 176 -1.30 -7.18 9.48
CA GLY A 176 -2.28 -6.53 10.34
C GLY A 176 -1.88 -5.13 10.85
N MET A 177 -0.65 -4.69 10.58
CA MET A 177 -0.11 -3.39 11.00
C MET A 177 0.01 -2.37 9.87
N MET A 178 -0.45 -2.69 8.66
CA MET A 178 -0.39 -1.78 7.51
C MET A 178 -1.77 -1.24 7.13
N THR A 179 -1.83 0.08 6.91
CA THR A 179 -3.01 0.76 6.38
C THR A 179 -2.89 0.96 4.88
N SER A 180 -3.98 0.78 4.14
CA SER A 180 -4.10 1.19 2.74
C SER A 180 -5.02 2.40 2.65
N VAL A 181 -4.56 3.47 2.01
CA VAL A 181 -5.37 4.67 1.79
C VAL A 181 -5.21 5.12 0.35
N LEU A 182 -6.30 5.01 -0.40
CA LEU A 182 -6.43 5.44 -1.77
C LEU A 182 -6.79 6.92 -1.80
N ILE A 183 -5.96 7.76 -2.40
CA ILE A 183 -6.21 9.20 -2.52
C ILE A 183 -6.47 9.55 -3.98
N CYS A 184 -7.60 10.19 -4.25
CA CYS A 184 -7.93 10.70 -5.57
C CYS A 184 -7.17 12.00 -5.87
N PRO A 185 -6.89 12.29 -7.16
CA PRO A 185 -6.15 13.49 -7.58
C PRO A 185 -6.88 14.81 -7.29
N ASP A 186 -8.18 14.76 -6.94
CA ASP A 186 -8.94 15.94 -6.52
C ASP A 186 -8.53 16.46 -5.12
N GLY A 187 -7.67 15.72 -4.40
CA GLY A 187 -7.23 16.04 -3.05
C GLY A 187 -8.35 15.97 -2.00
N ARG A 188 -9.52 15.44 -2.36
CA ARG A 188 -10.74 15.46 -1.54
C ARG A 188 -11.35 14.08 -1.37
N THR A 189 -11.27 13.19 -2.36
CA THR A 189 -11.87 11.86 -2.29
C THR A 189 -10.83 10.85 -1.80
N VAL A 190 -11.21 10.07 -0.80
CA VAL A 190 -10.35 9.05 -0.17
C VAL A 190 -11.14 7.78 0.03
N GLU A 191 -10.50 6.65 -0.23
CA GLU A 191 -10.95 5.32 0.17
C GLU A 191 -9.87 4.73 1.11
N SER A 192 -10.29 4.04 2.17
CA SER A 192 -9.39 3.53 3.20
C SER A 192 -9.78 2.12 3.59
N GLU A 193 -8.82 1.20 3.45
CA GLU A 193 -8.99 -0.23 3.68
C GLU A 193 -7.78 -0.81 4.44
N ALA A 194 -7.94 -2.04 4.92
CA ALA A 194 -6.80 -2.82 5.40
C ALA A 194 -6.01 -3.32 4.19
N ALA A 195 -4.68 -3.35 4.27
CA ALA A 195 -3.84 -3.86 3.17
C ALA A 195 -4.00 -5.38 2.95
N HIS A 196 -4.47 -6.12 3.96
CA HIS A 196 -4.60 -7.57 3.89
C HIS A 196 -5.96 -8.01 3.30
N GLY A 197 -5.98 -9.20 2.70
CA GLY A 197 -7.22 -9.85 2.26
C GLY A 197 -8.10 -10.38 3.41
N THR A 198 -9.06 -11.25 3.08
CA THR A 198 -10.09 -11.75 4.01
C THR A 198 -9.62 -12.80 5.03
N VAL A 199 -8.31 -13.08 5.09
CA VAL A 199 -7.69 -14.03 6.03
C VAL A 199 -8.40 -15.41 6.05
N THR A 200 -8.67 -15.97 4.87
CA THR A 200 -9.48 -17.18 4.68
C THR A 200 -9.07 -18.36 5.56
N ARG A 201 -7.77 -18.52 5.83
CA ARG A 201 -7.26 -19.59 6.72
C ARG A 201 -7.85 -19.50 8.14
N HIS A 202 -7.90 -18.30 8.71
CA HIS A 202 -8.51 -18.08 10.03
C HIS A 202 -10.03 -18.24 9.95
N TYR A 203 -10.65 -17.76 8.87
CA TYR A 203 -12.09 -17.94 8.67
C TYR A 203 -12.50 -19.43 8.65
N ARG A 204 -11.72 -20.31 8.00
CA ARG A 204 -11.97 -21.77 8.03
C ARG A 204 -11.84 -22.36 9.45
N GLN A 205 -10.96 -21.84 10.29
CA GLN A 205 -10.85 -22.25 11.69
C GLN A 205 -12.06 -21.79 12.49
N HIS A 206 -12.49 -20.54 12.30
CA HIS A 206 -13.69 -19.99 12.91
C HIS A 206 -14.96 -20.80 12.55
N GLN A 207 -15.12 -21.19 11.28
CA GLN A 207 -16.23 -22.05 10.85
C GLN A 207 -16.27 -23.42 11.55
N GLN A 208 -15.12 -23.89 12.05
CA GLN A 208 -15.00 -25.13 12.81
C GLN A 208 -15.16 -24.92 14.33
N GLY A 209 -15.50 -23.71 14.78
CA GLY A 209 -15.57 -23.35 16.20
C GLY A 209 -14.20 -23.29 16.88
N LYS A 210 -13.10 -23.27 16.11
CA LYS A 210 -11.74 -23.18 16.65
C LYS A 210 -11.41 -21.73 16.99
N GLU A 211 -10.60 -21.56 18.03
CA GLU A 211 -10.06 -20.25 18.41
C GLU A 211 -9.22 -19.65 17.27
N THR A 212 -9.34 -18.34 17.08
CA THR A 212 -8.55 -17.56 16.12
C THR A 212 -7.94 -16.34 16.80
N SER A 213 -6.77 -15.91 16.33
CA SER A 213 -6.12 -14.67 16.74
C SER A 213 -5.74 -13.90 15.49
N THR A 214 -6.74 -13.26 14.89
CA THR A 214 -6.59 -12.39 13.72
C THR A 214 -6.39 -10.97 14.21
N ASN A 215 -5.35 -10.30 13.75
CA ASN A 215 -5.05 -8.92 14.10
C ASN A 215 -6.07 -7.95 13.48
N PRO A 216 -6.86 -7.20 14.29
CA PRO A 216 -7.86 -6.27 13.77
C PRO A 216 -7.33 -4.85 13.53
N ILE A 217 -6.06 -4.55 13.86
CA ILE A 217 -5.55 -3.16 13.88
C ILE A 217 -5.67 -2.48 12.53
N ALA A 218 -5.22 -3.10 11.43
CA ALA A 218 -5.35 -2.53 10.08
C ALA A 218 -6.81 -2.21 9.71
N SER A 219 -7.76 -3.07 10.10
CA SER A 219 -9.20 -2.83 9.86
C SER A 219 -9.75 -1.69 10.73
N ILE A 220 -9.29 -1.55 11.98
CA ILE A 220 -9.63 -0.40 12.83
C ILE A 220 -9.06 0.88 12.24
N PHE A 221 -7.83 0.84 11.75
CA PHE A 221 -7.19 2.01 11.15
C PHE A 221 -7.85 2.40 9.83
N ALA A 222 -8.38 1.46 9.06
CA ALA A 222 -9.21 1.79 7.90
C ALA A 222 -10.41 2.66 8.30
N TRP A 223 -11.10 2.32 9.40
CA TRP A 223 -12.16 3.17 9.95
C TRP A 223 -11.65 4.54 10.40
N THR A 224 -10.61 4.61 11.24
CA THR A 224 -10.12 5.88 11.77
C THR A 224 -9.57 6.80 10.68
N ARG A 225 -8.90 6.27 9.64
CA ARG A 225 -8.42 7.06 8.51
C ARG A 225 -9.57 7.69 7.72
N GLY A 226 -10.64 6.93 7.46
CA GLY A 226 -11.86 7.46 6.86
C GLY A 226 -12.52 8.55 7.73
N LEU A 227 -12.62 8.32 9.05
CA LEU A 227 -13.20 9.28 9.99
C LEU A 227 -12.35 10.54 10.15
N LEU A 228 -11.02 10.44 10.17
CA LEU A 228 -10.09 11.57 10.19
C LEU A 228 -10.24 12.43 8.94
N HIS A 229 -10.38 11.79 7.78
CA HIS A 229 -10.61 12.52 6.53
C HIS A 229 -11.98 13.22 6.55
N ARG A 230 -13.03 12.55 7.03
CA ARG A 230 -14.35 13.17 7.23
C ARG A 230 -14.28 14.35 8.20
N ALA A 231 -13.58 14.19 9.32
CA ALA A 231 -13.37 15.23 10.32
C ALA A 231 -12.67 16.46 9.73
N LYS A 232 -11.67 16.26 8.87
CA LYS A 232 -11.00 17.33 8.14
C LYS A 232 -11.95 18.06 7.19
N LEU A 233 -12.75 17.34 6.42
CA LEU A 233 -13.69 17.94 5.46
C LEU A 233 -14.82 18.73 6.15
N ASP A 234 -15.23 18.31 7.35
CA ASP A 234 -16.32 18.94 8.12
C ASP A 234 -15.83 19.93 9.17
N ASN A 235 -14.50 20.09 9.33
CA ASN A 235 -13.90 20.82 10.45
C ASN A 235 -14.44 20.34 11.82
N ASN A 236 -14.58 19.01 11.99
CA ASN A 236 -15.14 18.39 13.19
C ASN A 236 -14.02 17.93 14.14
N ALA A 237 -13.76 18.74 15.16
CA ALA A 237 -12.69 18.48 16.13
C ALA A 237 -12.95 17.22 16.98
N ASP A 238 -14.20 16.98 17.39
CA ASP A 238 -14.57 15.84 18.23
C ASP A 238 -14.32 14.51 17.52
N LEU A 239 -14.70 14.43 16.23
CA LEU A 239 -14.47 13.24 15.42
C LEU A 239 -12.98 12.99 15.19
N ARG A 240 -12.19 14.06 15.02
CA ARG A 240 -10.74 13.97 14.91
C ARG A 240 -10.14 13.40 16.20
N VAL A 241 -10.51 13.96 17.36
CA VAL A 241 -9.98 13.52 18.66
C VAL A 241 -10.37 12.09 18.98
N PHE A 242 -11.60 11.67 18.70
CA PHE A 242 -12.02 10.28 18.84
C PHE A 242 -11.14 9.34 17.99
N SER A 243 -10.91 9.70 16.73
CA SER A 243 -10.17 8.87 15.79
C SER A 243 -8.68 8.77 16.16
N GLU A 244 -8.06 9.88 16.56
CA GLU A 244 -6.68 9.92 17.09
C GLU A 244 -6.55 9.11 18.39
N ALA A 245 -7.54 9.20 19.29
CA ALA A 245 -7.55 8.42 20.53
C ALA A 245 -7.63 6.92 20.25
N LEU A 246 -8.46 6.48 19.30
CA LEU A 246 -8.58 5.09 18.91
C LEU A 246 -7.29 4.54 18.28
N GLU A 247 -6.63 5.29 17.39
CA GLU A 247 -5.32 4.89 16.85
C GLU A 247 -4.27 4.76 17.95
N ALA A 248 -4.21 5.73 18.87
CA ALA A 248 -3.27 5.70 19.98
C ALA A 248 -3.52 4.52 20.94
N VAL A 249 -4.77 4.20 21.24
CA VAL A 249 -5.14 3.03 22.08
C VAL A 249 -4.63 1.73 21.47
N CYS A 250 -4.73 1.57 20.15
CA CYS A 250 -4.23 0.38 19.46
C CYS A 250 -2.72 0.18 19.69
N VAL A 251 -1.94 1.24 19.52
CA VAL A 251 -0.48 1.22 19.71
C VAL A 251 -0.14 0.97 21.18
N GLU A 252 -0.70 1.76 22.09
CA GLU A 252 -0.43 1.67 23.53
C GLU A 252 -0.81 0.29 24.11
N THR A 253 -1.87 -0.34 23.60
CA THR A 253 -2.30 -1.67 24.05
C THR A 253 -1.27 -2.74 23.67
N ILE A 254 -0.70 -2.66 22.46
CA ILE A 254 0.35 -3.56 21.99
C ILE A 254 1.64 -3.34 22.77
N GLU A 255 2.03 -2.08 22.98
CA GLU A 255 3.22 -1.71 23.76
C GLU A 255 3.13 -2.15 25.23
N ALA A 256 1.92 -2.18 25.80
CA ALA A 256 1.65 -2.74 27.12
C ALA A 256 1.69 -4.27 27.18
N GLY A 257 1.95 -4.95 26.05
CA GLY A 257 2.12 -6.40 25.96
C GLY A 257 0.86 -7.18 25.59
N PHE A 258 -0.27 -6.51 25.36
CA PHE A 258 -1.51 -7.16 24.91
C PHE A 258 -1.55 -7.15 23.40
N MET A 259 -1.43 -8.31 22.76
CA MET A 259 -1.35 -8.40 21.31
C MET A 259 -1.89 -9.71 20.77
N THR A 260 -2.11 -9.77 19.46
CA THR A 260 -2.50 -10.98 18.74
C THR A 260 -1.30 -11.86 18.40
N LYS A 261 -1.58 -13.10 18.01
CA LYS A 261 -0.57 -14.16 17.82
C LYS A 261 0.51 -13.80 16.82
N ASP A 262 0.15 -13.13 15.73
CA ASP A 262 1.07 -12.64 14.72
C ASP A 262 2.15 -11.72 15.31
N LEU A 263 1.78 -10.77 16.17
CA LEU A 263 2.72 -9.86 16.82
C LEU A 263 3.57 -10.57 17.88
N ALA A 264 2.96 -11.49 18.64
CA ALA A 264 3.71 -12.32 19.58
C ALA A 264 4.79 -13.16 18.87
N ILE A 265 4.49 -13.67 17.67
CA ILE A 265 5.45 -14.38 16.81
C ILE A 265 6.61 -13.47 16.39
N CYS A 266 6.37 -12.19 16.08
CA CYS A 266 7.43 -11.24 15.75
C CYS A 266 8.42 -11.05 16.90
N ILE A 267 7.92 -11.03 18.15
CA ILE A 267 8.74 -10.78 19.34
C ILE A 267 9.50 -12.04 19.78
N LYS A 268 8.81 -13.17 19.88
CA LYS A 268 9.34 -14.39 20.50
C LYS A 268 9.88 -15.40 19.49
N GLY A 269 9.54 -15.24 18.22
CA GLY A 269 9.75 -16.25 17.18
C GLY A 269 8.72 -17.38 17.29
N LEU A 270 8.31 -17.92 16.14
CA LEU A 270 7.24 -18.93 16.03
C LEU A 270 7.38 -20.12 17.00
N PRO A 271 8.59 -20.69 17.26
CA PRO A 271 8.72 -21.85 18.15
C PRO A 271 8.47 -21.54 19.64
N ASN A 272 8.60 -20.28 20.07
CA ASN A 272 8.59 -19.90 21.48
C ASN A 272 7.26 -19.27 21.93
N VAL A 273 6.30 -19.11 21.02
CA VAL A 273 4.99 -18.52 21.33
C VAL A 273 4.08 -19.56 21.96
N THR A 274 3.62 -19.28 23.16
CA THR A 274 2.62 -20.04 23.91
C THR A 274 1.27 -19.32 23.91
N ARG A 275 0.19 -20.00 24.32
CA ARG A 275 -1.16 -19.38 24.36
C ARG A 275 -1.26 -18.18 25.31
N ALA A 276 -0.42 -18.13 26.35
CA ALA A 276 -0.39 -17.02 27.30
C ALA A 276 0.24 -15.74 26.73
N ASP A 277 0.94 -15.84 25.59
CA ASP A 277 1.68 -14.72 25.01
C ASP A 277 0.84 -13.83 24.09
N TYR A 278 -0.39 -14.23 23.79
CA TYR A 278 -1.28 -13.50 22.90
C TYR A 278 -2.74 -13.65 23.32
N LEU A 279 -3.56 -12.73 22.82
CA LEU A 279 -5.01 -12.76 22.95
C LEU A 279 -5.65 -13.32 21.69
N ASN A 280 -6.78 -14.01 21.83
CA ASN A 280 -7.61 -14.33 20.68
C ASN A 280 -8.27 -13.06 20.12
N THR A 281 -8.89 -13.15 18.94
CA THR A 281 -9.42 -11.98 18.21
C THR A 281 -10.40 -11.17 19.08
N PHE A 282 -11.29 -11.83 19.81
CA PHE A 282 -12.34 -11.15 20.60
C PHE A 282 -11.78 -10.59 21.90
N GLU A 283 -10.93 -11.33 22.60
CA GLU A 283 -10.24 -10.85 23.81
C GLU A 283 -9.43 -9.58 23.52
N PHE A 284 -8.76 -9.52 22.37
CA PHE A 284 -8.00 -8.34 21.97
C PHE A 284 -8.92 -7.15 21.65
N LEU A 285 -10.03 -7.37 20.93
CA LEU A 285 -11.03 -6.32 20.67
C LEU A 285 -11.65 -5.78 21.95
N ASP A 286 -11.97 -6.65 22.91
CA ASP A 286 -12.50 -6.25 24.22
C ASP A 286 -11.48 -5.42 24.99
N LYS A 287 -10.19 -5.80 24.94
CA LYS A 287 -9.12 -5.04 25.58
C LYS A 287 -8.95 -3.65 24.98
N LEU A 288 -9.03 -3.52 23.65
CA LEU A 288 -9.01 -2.23 22.97
C LEU A 288 -10.22 -1.37 23.38
N ALA A 289 -11.41 -1.95 23.48
CA ALA A 289 -12.61 -1.24 23.88
C ALA A 289 -12.56 -0.74 25.34
N GLU A 290 -12.00 -1.54 26.25
CA GLU A 290 -11.73 -1.16 27.65
C GLU A 290 -10.78 0.06 27.69
N ASN A 291 -9.64 -0.03 27.00
CA ASN A 291 -8.63 1.01 26.97
C ASN A 291 -9.14 2.30 26.32
N LEU A 292 -9.97 2.21 25.28
CA LEU A 292 -10.61 3.36 24.64
C LEU A 292 -11.55 4.09 25.60
N LYS A 293 -12.39 3.35 26.34
CA LYS A 293 -13.30 3.96 27.34
C LYS A 293 -12.52 4.74 28.39
N MET A 294 -11.44 4.17 28.90
CA MET A 294 -10.56 4.84 29.87
C MET A 294 -9.92 6.10 29.28
N LYS A 295 -9.41 6.02 28.04
CA LYS A 295 -8.75 7.15 27.38
C LYS A 295 -9.71 8.32 27.15
N LEU A 296 -10.91 8.03 26.65
CA LEU A 296 -11.93 9.06 26.39
C LEU A 296 -12.49 9.67 27.69
N ALA A 297 -12.58 8.91 28.78
CA ALA A 297 -13.01 9.42 30.08
C ALA A 297 -12.01 10.41 30.71
N ASN A 298 -10.71 10.25 30.40
CA ASN A 298 -9.63 11.06 30.94
C ASN A 298 -9.24 12.27 30.07
N GLN A 299 -9.86 12.44 28.89
CA GLN A 299 -9.61 13.60 28.04
C GLN A 299 -10.39 14.82 28.54
N PRO A 300 -9.77 16.02 28.57
CA PRO A 300 -10.51 17.25 28.83
C PRO A 300 -11.59 17.41 27.74
N LYS A 301 -12.82 17.73 28.16
CA LYS A 301 -13.89 18.08 27.22
C LYS A 301 -13.46 19.34 26.46
N LEU A 302 -13.47 19.24 25.13
CA LEU A 302 -13.16 20.34 24.19
C LEU A 302 -14.17 21.48 24.33
#